data_AF-A0A2M7XE64-F1
#
_entry.id   AF-A0A2M7XE64-F1
#
_cell.length_a   1.000
_cell.length_b   1.000
_cell.length_c   1.000
_cell.angle_alpha   90.00
_cell.angle_beta   90.00
_cell.angle_gamma   90.00
#
_symmetry.space_group_name_H-M   'P 1'
#
loop_
_entity.id
_entity.type
_entity.pdbx_description
1 polymer ?
#
loop_
_entity_poly.entity_id
_entity_poly.type
_entity_poly.pdbx_seq_one_letter_code
_entity_poly.pdbx_strand_id
1 'polypeptide(L)'
;MATTLFSTLTGSDKNEAIKRLIEESTPRDDFFLMTVLSVLMATFGLLTNSVAVIIGSMLIAPLLSPILGLSLGVVMADSRLIFRSFWTIVKAIIWAVPAAAVVTLLFTSQAGLNQDLNAEILSRTEPSIISIAIAIVAGAAASFALIKPQLSATLPGVAISVAIIPPLAVTGIGLARFDIAVLTDSFILFVINAISIMFASTIVFSLMNLYVKREVADKVLNKEDRALVKEKALAQAEAETKRKDVDTKKVLERVEKVIEEEERRL
;
A
#
# COMPACT_ATOMS: atom_id res chain seq x y z
N MET A 1 -22.59 -23.92 -1.74
CA MET A 1 -21.39 -23.67 -2.57
C MET A 1 -20.39 -22.73 -1.87
N ALA A 2 -20.81 -21.62 -1.26
CA ALA A 2 -19.91 -20.75 -0.48
C ALA A 2 -19.31 -21.45 0.76
N THR A 3 -20.12 -22.21 1.51
CA THR A 3 -19.69 -22.91 2.75
C THR A 3 -18.61 -23.98 2.52
N THR A 4 -18.58 -24.63 1.37
CA THR A 4 -17.57 -25.65 1.01
C THR A 4 -16.23 -25.06 0.57
N LEU A 5 -16.22 -23.80 0.08
CA LEU A 5 -14.98 -23.11 -0.30
C LEU A 5 -14.18 -22.67 0.94
N PHE A 6 -14.89 -22.26 2.00
CA PHE A 6 -14.31 -21.73 3.25
C PHE A 6 -14.13 -22.79 4.35
N SER A 7 -14.72 -23.99 4.22
CA SER A 7 -14.58 -25.08 5.20
C SER A 7 -13.17 -25.67 5.31
N THR A 8 -12.30 -25.37 4.33
CA THR A 8 -10.90 -25.83 4.30
C THR A 8 -9.93 -24.85 4.98
N LEU A 9 -10.41 -23.74 5.55
CA LEU A 9 -9.57 -22.75 6.22
C LEU A 9 -9.43 -23.09 7.71
N THR A 10 -8.21 -23.40 8.14
CA THR A 10 -7.93 -23.64 9.56
C THR A 10 -7.89 -22.32 10.33
N GLY A 11 -8.05 -22.40 11.66
CA GLY A 11 -7.85 -21.22 12.51
C GLY A 11 -6.42 -20.66 12.43
N SER A 12 -5.44 -21.51 12.11
CA SER A 12 -4.03 -21.10 11.92
C SER A 12 -3.84 -20.28 10.65
N ASP A 13 -4.45 -20.68 9.53
CA ASP A 13 -4.34 -19.95 8.26
C ASP A 13 -4.86 -18.51 8.39
N LYS A 14 -5.98 -18.33 9.11
CA LYS A 14 -6.55 -17.02 9.39
C LYS A 14 -5.61 -16.15 10.22
N ASN A 15 -5.00 -16.72 11.27
CA ASN A 15 -4.07 -16.00 12.13
C ASN A 15 -2.84 -15.54 11.35
N GLU A 16 -2.26 -16.41 10.51
CA GLU A 16 -1.10 -16.08 9.71
C GLU A 16 -1.42 -15.01 8.66
N ALA A 17 -2.58 -15.11 7.99
CA ALA A 17 -3.03 -14.10 7.03
C ALA A 17 -3.23 -12.72 7.69
N ILE A 18 -3.85 -12.67 8.87
CA ILE A 18 -4.00 -11.43 9.64
C ILE A 18 -2.64 -10.86 10.01
N LYS A 19 -1.74 -11.70 10.53
CA LYS A 19 -0.41 -11.28 10.94
C LYS A 19 0.36 -10.70 9.75
N ARG A 20 0.44 -11.45 8.65
CA ARG A 20 1.12 -11.04 7.42
C ARG A 20 0.56 -9.73 6.88
N LEU A 21 -0.77 -9.58 6.86
CA LEU A 21 -1.39 -8.35 6.39
C LEU A 21 -1.08 -7.14 7.26
N ILE A 22 -1.10 -7.31 8.58
CA ILE A 22 -0.77 -6.25 9.54
C ILE A 22 0.71 -5.86 9.39
N GLU A 23 1.61 -6.83 9.24
CA GLU A 23 3.05 -6.60 9.01
C GLU A 23 3.28 -5.86 7.69
N GLU A 24 2.70 -6.31 6.57
CA GLU A 24 2.86 -5.70 5.24
C GLU A 24 2.15 -4.32 5.08
N SER A 25 1.12 -4.04 5.89
CA SER A 25 0.43 -2.74 5.91
C SER A 25 1.06 -1.71 6.86
N THR A 26 2.08 -2.12 7.62
CA THR A 26 2.75 -1.27 8.60
C THR A 26 3.61 -0.21 7.87
N PRO A 27 3.52 1.09 8.25
CA PRO A 27 4.20 2.18 7.56
C PRO A 27 5.71 2.22 7.87
N ARG A 28 6.47 1.32 7.25
CA ARG A 28 7.94 1.26 7.31
C ARG A 28 8.58 2.04 6.16
N ASP A 29 9.85 2.39 6.29
CA ASP A 29 10.56 3.21 5.29
C ASP A 29 10.76 2.46 3.97
N ASP A 30 10.99 1.15 4.03
CA ASP A 30 11.10 0.27 2.87
C ASP A 30 9.80 0.22 2.04
N PHE A 31 8.64 0.20 2.71
CA PHE A 31 7.33 0.28 2.06
C PHE A 31 7.18 1.57 1.24
N PHE A 32 7.55 2.72 1.83
CA PHE A 32 7.45 4.01 1.15
C PHE A 32 8.43 4.09 -0.02
N LEU A 33 9.66 3.63 0.17
CA LEU A 33 10.67 3.55 -0.88
C LEU A 33 10.20 2.69 -2.05
N MET A 34 9.70 1.47 -1.77
CA MET A 34 9.19 0.57 -2.81
C MET A 34 8.00 1.17 -3.55
N THR A 35 7.10 1.86 -2.85
CA THR A 35 5.97 2.55 -3.48
C THR A 35 6.43 3.67 -4.41
N VAL A 36 7.39 4.49 -3.96
CA VAL A 36 7.98 5.55 -4.80
C VAL A 36 8.65 4.94 -6.02
N LEU A 37 9.51 3.93 -5.85
CA LEU A 37 10.23 3.27 -6.96
C LEU A 37 9.26 2.64 -7.96
N SER A 38 8.20 2.00 -7.48
CA SER A 38 7.13 1.45 -8.32
C SER A 38 6.44 2.55 -9.14
N VAL A 39 6.03 3.65 -8.50
CA VAL A 39 5.39 4.77 -9.20
C VAL A 39 6.33 5.43 -10.20
N LEU A 40 7.63 5.57 -9.88
CA LEU A 40 8.63 6.06 -10.84
C LEU A 40 8.77 5.14 -12.06
N MET A 41 8.85 3.84 -11.83
CA MET A 41 8.90 2.85 -12.92
C MET A 41 7.62 2.89 -13.77
N ALA A 42 6.44 3.04 -13.14
CA ALA A 42 5.18 3.23 -13.83
C ALA A 42 5.17 4.50 -14.67
N THR A 43 5.67 5.62 -14.13
CA THR A 43 5.84 6.88 -14.86
C THR A 43 6.75 6.69 -16.07
N PHE A 44 7.91 6.05 -15.96
CA PHE A 44 8.75 5.76 -17.13
C PHE A 44 8.04 4.88 -18.16
N GLY A 45 7.33 3.85 -17.72
CA GLY A 45 6.51 3.01 -18.60
C GLY A 45 5.44 3.83 -19.34
N LEU A 46 4.74 4.72 -18.63
CA LEU A 46 3.75 5.62 -19.20
C LEU A 46 4.37 6.62 -20.18
N LEU A 47 5.49 7.26 -19.83
CA LEU A 47 6.15 8.23 -20.70
C LEU A 47 6.68 7.60 -22.00
N THR A 48 7.10 6.34 -21.92
CA THR A 48 7.59 5.55 -23.07
C THR A 48 6.49 4.75 -23.79
N ASN A 49 5.22 4.86 -23.35
CA ASN A 49 4.09 4.08 -23.86
C ASN A 49 4.36 2.55 -23.85
N SER A 50 5.05 2.05 -22.81
CA SER A 50 5.48 0.66 -22.67
C SER A 50 4.66 -0.10 -21.63
N VAL A 51 3.66 -0.84 -22.11
CA VAL A 51 2.80 -1.70 -21.27
C VAL A 51 3.61 -2.69 -20.44
N ALA A 52 4.70 -3.24 -20.98
CA ALA A 52 5.56 -4.19 -20.27
C ALA A 52 6.20 -3.56 -19.01
N VAL A 53 6.68 -2.32 -19.12
CA VAL A 53 7.28 -1.60 -17.97
C VAL A 53 6.21 -1.21 -16.97
N ILE A 54 5.04 -0.76 -17.44
CA ILE A 54 3.88 -0.45 -16.57
C ILE A 54 3.48 -1.71 -15.78
N ILE A 55 3.36 -2.87 -16.43
CA ILE A 55 3.07 -4.15 -15.76
C ILE A 55 4.19 -4.53 -14.77
N GLY A 56 5.45 -4.35 -15.16
CA GLY A 56 6.60 -4.59 -14.28
C GLY A 56 6.57 -3.75 -13.01
N SER A 57 6.15 -2.49 -13.10
CA SER A 57 6.03 -1.60 -11.94
C SER A 57 4.99 -2.07 -10.92
N MET A 58 3.90 -2.68 -11.38
CA MET A 58 2.82 -3.18 -10.53
C MET A 58 3.27 -4.37 -9.67
N LEU A 59 4.22 -5.18 -10.14
CA LEU A 59 4.70 -6.38 -9.43
C LEU A 59 5.34 -6.10 -8.08
N ILE A 60 6.02 -4.97 -7.98
CA ILE A 60 6.86 -4.65 -6.83
C ILE A 60 6.16 -3.71 -5.84
N ALA A 61 4.93 -3.29 -6.14
CA ALA A 61 4.25 -2.24 -5.39
C ALA A 61 3.52 -2.80 -4.16
N PRO A 62 3.81 -2.31 -2.95
CA PRO A 62 3.20 -2.83 -1.73
C PRO A 62 1.86 -2.14 -1.39
N LEU A 63 1.42 -1.13 -2.15
CA LEU A 63 0.29 -0.25 -1.80
C LEU A 63 -1.05 -0.96 -1.62
N LEU A 64 -1.20 -2.17 -2.17
CA LEU A 64 -2.37 -3.01 -1.94
C LEU A 64 -2.52 -3.43 -0.46
N SER A 65 -1.43 -3.77 0.22
CA SER A 65 -1.46 -4.31 1.58
C SER A 65 -2.15 -3.37 2.58
N PRO A 66 -1.87 -2.05 2.63
CA PRO A 66 -2.64 -1.15 3.50
C PRO A 66 -4.09 -0.92 3.05
N ILE A 67 -4.43 -1.09 1.76
CA ILE A 67 -5.83 -1.04 1.30
C ILE A 67 -6.60 -2.25 1.85
N LEU A 68 -5.99 -3.44 1.81
CA LEU A 68 -6.56 -4.64 2.45
C LEU A 68 -6.56 -4.50 3.98
N GLY A 69 -5.54 -3.87 4.57
CA GLY A 69 -5.45 -3.57 6.00
C GLY A 69 -6.60 -2.67 6.49
N LEU A 70 -6.98 -1.68 5.68
CA LEU A 70 -8.19 -0.88 5.91
C LEU A 70 -9.45 -1.75 5.95
N SER A 71 -9.64 -2.63 4.96
CA SER A 71 -10.78 -3.55 4.94
C SER A 71 -10.81 -4.48 6.15
N LEU A 72 -9.65 -4.97 6.58
CA LEU A 72 -9.53 -5.80 7.78
C LEU A 72 -9.94 -5.01 9.04
N GLY A 73 -9.46 -3.78 9.18
CA GLY A 73 -9.84 -2.89 10.27
C GLY A 73 -11.35 -2.61 10.32
N VAL A 74 -11.97 -2.41 9.15
CA VAL A 74 -13.44 -2.26 9.03
C VAL A 74 -14.17 -3.53 9.48
N VAL A 75 -13.73 -4.71 9.03
CA VAL A 75 -14.35 -6.00 9.43
C VAL A 75 -14.21 -6.27 10.93
N MET A 76 -13.10 -5.86 11.54
CA MET A 76 -12.84 -6.05 12.97
C MET A 76 -13.40 -4.94 13.86
N ALA A 77 -13.93 -3.87 13.26
CA ALA A 77 -14.30 -2.63 13.95
C ALA A 77 -13.14 -2.08 14.83
N ASP A 78 -11.91 -2.16 14.31
CA ASP A 78 -10.71 -1.64 14.97
C ASP A 78 -10.29 -0.30 14.34
N SER A 79 -10.62 0.79 15.03
CA SER A 79 -10.26 2.15 14.61
C SER A 79 -8.75 2.35 14.50
N ARG A 80 -7.92 1.69 15.30
CA ARG A 80 -6.46 1.86 15.25
C ARG A 80 -5.91 1.34 13.93
N LEU A 81 -6.30 0.12 13.54
CA LEU A 81 -5.91 -0.47 12.27
C LEU A 81 -6.44 0.33 11.07
N ILE A 82 -7.67 0.85 11.15
CA ILE A 82 -8.25 1.72 10.12
C ILE A 82 -7.40 3.00 9.96
N PHE A 83 -7.20 3.76 11.04
CA PHE A 83 -6.46 5.02 10.97
C PHE A 83 -5.02 4.81 10.53
N ARG A 84 -4.35 3.76 11.04
CA ARG A 84 -2.98 3.44 10.66
C ARG A 84 -2.87 3.18 9.16
N SER A 85 -3.71 2.29 8.63
CA SER A 85 -3.69 1.92 7.21
C SER A 85 -4.07 3.09 6.30
N PHE A 86 -5.06 3.90 6.71
CA PHE A 86 -5.44 5.14 6.03
C PHE A 86 -4.25 6.09 5.91
N TRP A 87 -3.58 6.38 7.03
CA TRP A 87 -2.43 7.27 7.05
C TRP A 87 -1.21 6.71 6.30
N THR A 88 -1.03 5.37 6.28
CA THR A 88 -0.02 4.73 5.43
C THR A 88 -0.26 5.06 3.96
N ILE A 89 -1.49 4.90 3.46
CA ILE A 89 -1.85 5.21 2.07
C ILE A 89 -1.66 6.69 1.77
N VAL A 90 -2.15 7.58 2.63
CA VAL A 90 -2.03 9.03 2.44
C VAL A 90 -0.56 9.45 2.36
N LYS A 91 0.29 8.96 3.27
CA LYS A 91 1.73 9.25 3.23
C LYS A 91 2.39 8.70 1.96
N ALA A 92 2.00 7.50 1.52
CA ALA A 92 2.53 6.91 0.30
C ALA A 92 2.20 7.76 -0.93
N ILE A 93 0.97 8.26 -1.02
CA ILE A 93 0.53 9.19 -2.08
C ILE A 93 1.34 10.50 -2.03
N ILE A 94 1.51 11.08 -0.83
CA ILE A 94 2.25 12.34 -0.62
C ILE A 94 3.71 12.21 -1.09
N TRP A 95 4.34 11.05 -0.97
CA TRP A 95 5.71 10.83 -1.47
C TRP A 95 5.75 10.44 -2.94
N ALA A 96 4.84 9.58 -3.39
CA ALA A 96 4.90 8.99 -4.72
C ALA A 96 4.44 9.94 -5.83
N VAL A 97 3.39 10.73 -5.62
CA VAL A 97 2.85 11.65 -6.65
C VAL A 97 3.85 12.75 -7.00
N PRO A 98 4.48 13.46 -6.03
CA PRO A 98 5.54 14.42 -6.36
C PRO A 98 6.75 13.78 -7.02
N ALA A 99 7.13 12.55 -6.65
CA ALA A 99 8.24 11.86 -7.30
C ALA A 99 7.95 11.60 -8.79
N ALA A 100 6.74 11.11 -9.12
CA ALA A 100 6.29 10.98 -10.50
C ALA A 100 6.27 12.33 -11.24
N ALA A 101 5.84 13.40 -10.57
CA ALA A 101 5.83 14.73 -11.15
C ALA A 101 7.24 15.24 -11.47
N VAL A 102 8.20 15.08 -10.55
CA VAL A 102 9.60 15.45 -10.76
C VAL A 102 10.20 14.70 -11.95
N VAL A 103 10.02 13.37 -12.02
CA VAL A 103 10.49 12.59 -13.18
C VAL A 103 9.82 13.03 -14.47
N THR A 104 8.52 13.30 -14.45
CA THR A 104 7.81 13.81 -15.63
C THR A 104 8.44 15.12 -16.10
N LEU A 105 8.66 16.10 -15.21
CA LEU A 105 9.29 17.38 -15.56
C LEU A 105 10.70 17.22 -16.15
N LEU A 106 11.50 16.30 -15.60
CA LEU A 106 12.88 16.08 -16.06
C LEU A 106 12.95 15.41 -17.44
N PHE A 107 12.01 14.52 -17.74
CA PHE A 107 12.07 13.65 -18.92
C PHE A 107 11.03 13.99 -20.00
N THR A 108 10.11 14.95 -19.77
CA THR A 108 9.05 15.27 -20.74
C THR A 108 9.61 15.72 -22.11
N SER A 109 10.71 16.47 -22.12
CA SER A 109 11.33 16.97 -23.35
C SER A 109 11.98 15.86 -24.18
N GLN A 110 12.48 14.81 -23.51
CA GLN A 110 13.12 13.64 -24.12
C GLN A 110 12.08 12.61 -24.59
N ALA A 111 10.95 12.51 -23.91
CA ALA A 111 9.87 11.59 -24.24
C ALA A 111 8.99 12.06 -25.41
N GLY A 112 9.26 13.23 -26.00
CA GLY A 112 8.47 13.76 -27.12
C GLY A 112 7.03 14.16 -26.75
N LEU A 113 6.67 14.15 -25.47
CA LEU A 113 5.33 14.47 -24.94
C LEU A 113 5.04 15.99 -24.92
N ASN A 114 5.73 16.79 -25.74
CA ASN A 114 5.62 18.24 -25.71
C ASN A 114 4.25 18.76 -26.21
N GLN A 115 3.41 17.91 -26.82
CA GLN A 115 2.10 18.32 -27.33
C GLN A 115 0.94 17.39 -26.92
N ASP A 116 1.02 16.08 -27.16
CA ASP A 116 -0.12 15.17 -26.91
C ASP A 116 0.17 14.07 -25.86
N LEU A 117 -0.85 13.68 -25.10
CA LEU A 117 -0.81 12.53 -24.20
C LEU A 117 -0.93 11.23 -25.00
N ASN A 118 -0.18 10.20 -24.62
CA ASN A 118 -0.29 8.89 -25.26
C ASN A 118 -1.49 8.07 -24.77
N ALA A 119 -1.80 7.00 -25.50
CA ALA A 119 -2.96 6.15 -25.24
C ALA A 119 -2.93 5.51 -23.84
N GLU A 120 -1.76 5.11 -23.35
CA GLU A 120 -1.65 4.51 -22.01
C GLU A 120 -2.00 5.52 -20.91
N ILE A 121 -1.59 6.79 -21.04
CA ILE A 121 -1.96 7.85 -20.09
C ILE A 121 -3.46 8.14 -20.15
N LEU A 122 -4.00 8.35 -21.36
CA LEU A 122 -5.43 8.64 -21.56
C LEU A 122 -6.33 7.51 -21.05
N SER A 123 -5.90 6.25 -21.17
CA SER A 123 -6.65 5.11 -20.62
C SER A 123 -6.78 5.11 -19.09
N ARG A 124 -6.06 5.99 -18.39
CA ARG A 124 -6.10 6.16 -16.93
C ARG A 124 -6.75 7.47 -16.49
N THR A 125 -7.40 8.19 -17.41
CA THR A 125 -8.20 9.39 -17.13
C THR A 125 -9.68 9.17 -17.39
N GLU A 126 -10.10 7.94 -17.65
CA GLU A 126 -11.51 7.61 -17.90
C GLU A 126 -12.03 6.58 -16.87
N PRO A 127 -12.56 7.05 -15.73
CA PRO A 127 -13.28 6.17 -14.80
C PRO A 127 -14.46 5.50 -15.50
N SER A 128 -14.55 4.17 -15.41
CA SER A 128 -15.63 3.41 -16.04
C SER A 128 -16.25 2.38 -15.10
N ILE A 129 -17.48 1.97 -15.40
CA ILE A 129 -18.13 0.87 -14.66
C ILE A 129 -17.33 -0.43 -14.80
N ILE A 130 -16.66 -0.62 -15.93
CA ILE A 130 -15.81 -1.78 -16.18
C ILE A 130 -14.58 -1.74 -15.26
N SER A 131 -13.94 -0.58 -15.07
CA SER A 131 -12.80 -0.47 -14.14
C SER A 131 -13.22 -0.76 -12.69
N ILE A 132 -14.42 -0.34 -12.28
CA ILE A 132 -15.00 -0.69 -10.98
C ILE A 132 -15.18 -2.21 -10.85
N ALA A 133 -15.77 -2.86 -11.85
CA ALA A 133 -15.98 -4.30 -11.84
C ALA A 133 -14.64 -5.06 -11.76
N ILE A 134 -13.63 -4.63 -12.52
CA ILE A 134 -12.27 -5.18 -12.46
C ILE A 134 -11.68 -5.02 -11.06
N ALA A 135 -11.81 -3.84 -10.45
CA ALA A 135 -11.29 -3.56 -9.11
C ALA A 135 -11.99 -4.42 -8.02
N ILE A 136 -13.30 -4.65 -8.14
CA ILE A 136 -14.05 -5.55 -7.25
C ILE A 136 -13.53 -6.99 -7.37
N VAL A 137 -13.37 -7.50 -8.61
CA VAL A 137 -12.86 -8.86 -8.85
C VAL A 137 -11.42 -8.99 -8.33
N ALA A 138 -10.57 -7.99 -8.59
CA ALA A 138 -9.20 -7.96 -8.10
C ALA A 138 -9.13 -7.95 -6.57
N GLY A 139 -9.95 -7.13 -5.89
CA GLY A 139 -10.00 -7.09 -4.42
C GLY A 139 -10.50 -8.39 -3.80
N ALA A 140 -11.49 -9.03 -4.43
CA ALA A 140 -11.96 -10.35 -3.99
C ALA A 140 -10.87 -11.42 -4.15
N ALA A 141 -10.18 -11.43 -5.31
CA ALA A 141 -9.07 -12.34 -5.58
C ALA A 141 -7.90 -12.11 -4.61
N ALA A 142 -7.52 -10.84 -4.36
CA ALA A 142 -6.49 -10.44 -3.41
C ALA A 142 -6.77 -11.00 -2.00
N SER A 143 -7.98 -10.75 -1.52
CA SER A 143 -8.41 -11.14 -0.19
C SER A 143 -8.47 -12.66 -0.04
N PHE A 144 -8.93 -13.37 -1.08
CA PHE A 144 -8.96 -14.82 -1.07
C PHE A 144 -7.56 -15.43 -1.11
N ALA A 145 -6.67 -14.85 -1.91
CA ALA A 145 -5.29 -15.30 -2.06
C ALA A 145 -4.49 -15.16 -0.77
N LEU A 146 -4.65 -14.03 -0.08
CA LEU A 146 -3.97 -13.72 1.17
C LEU A 146 -4.22 -14.78 2.26
N ILE A 147 -5.40 -15.39 2.26
CA ILE A 147 -5.82 -16.33 3.30
C ILE A 147 -5.57 -17.79 2.91
N LYS A 148 -5.26 -18.06 1.64
CA LYS A 148 -4.92 -19.39 1.11
C LYS A 148 -3.40 -19.45 0.87
N PRO A 149 -2.61 -20.11 1.73
CA PRO A 149 -1.15 -20.15 1.62
C PRO A 149 -0.64 -20.61 0.24
N GLN A 150 -1.34 -21.58 -0.37
CA GLN A 150 -1.00 -22.15 -1.68
C GLN A 150 -1.27 -21.18 -2.86
N LEU A 151 -2.24 -20.26 -2.71
CA LEU A 151 -2.59 -19.28 -3.72
C LEU A 151 -1.76 -17.99 -3.58
N SER A 152 -1.43 -17.61 -2.35
CA SER A 152 -0.50 -16.51 -2.05
C SER A 152 0.87 -16.69 -2.73
N ALA A 153 1.34 -17.92 -2.90
CA ALA A 153 2.62 -18.22 -3.54
C ALA A 153 2.57 -18.21 -5.08
N THR A 154 1.38 -18.26 -5.68
CA THR A 154 1.19 -18.48 -7.13
C THR A 154 0.54 -17.31 -7.86
N LEU A 155 -0.04 -16.34 -7.15
CA LEU A 155 -0.58 -15.14 -7.77
C LEU A 155 0.55 -14.13 -8.07
N PRO A 156 0.78 -13.79 -9.35
CA PRO A 156 1.72 -12.73 -9.69
C PRO A 156 1.26 -11.42 -9.05
N GLY A 157 2.17 -10.71 -8.39
CA GLY A 157 1.91 -9.36 -7.86
C GLY A 157 1.33 -8.39 -8.90
N VAL A 158 1.55 -8.67 -10.21
CA VAL A 158 0.90 -7.97 -11.35
C VAL A 158 -0.61 -7.90 -11.16
N ALA A 159 -1.29 -9.04 -10.96
CA ALA A 159 -2.74 -9.13 -11.13
C ALA A 159 -3.52 -8.28 -10.11
N ILE A 160 -2.88 -7.92 -9.00
CA ILE A 160 -3.54 -7.33 -7.85
C ILE A 160 -3.25 -5.82 -7.71
N SER A 161 -2.10 -5.36 -8.23
CA SER A 161 -1.70 -3.94 -8.19
C SER A 161 -2.06 -3.14 -9.45
N VAL A 162 -2.61 -3.79 -10.49
CA VAL A 162 -3.00 -3.16 -11.78
C VAL A 162 -3.86 -1.92 -11.62
N ALA A 163 -4.78 -1.94 -10.64
CA ALA A 163 -5.78 -0.89 -10.50
C ALA A 163 -5.29 0.35 -9.71
N ILE A 164 -4.09 0.32 -9.14
CA ILE A 164 -3.65 1.30 -8.15
C ILE A 164 -2.49 2.16 -8.65
N ILE A 165 -1.41 1.52 -9.11
CA ILE A 165 -0.15 2.22 -9.37
C ILE A 165 -0.20 3.11 -10.62
N PRO A 166 -0.70 2.66 -11.79
CA PRO A 166 -0.72 3.52 -12.97
C PRO A 166 -1.59 4.77 -12.81
N PRO A 167 -2.82 4.72 -12.27
CA PRO A 167 -3.59 5.93 -12.01
C PRO A 167 -2.84 6.92 -11.12
N LEU A 168 -2.15 6.44 -10.08
CA LEU A 168 -1.36 7.30 -9.19
C LEU A 168 -0.15 7.94 -9.90
N ALA A 169 0.52 7.20 -10.78
CA ALA A 169 1.60 7.71 -11.62
C ALA A 169 1.08 8.75 -12.63
N VAL A 170 -0.09 8.53 -13.23
CA VAL A 170 -0.76 9.51 -14.11
C VAL A 170 -1.20 10.76 -13.35
N THR A 171 -1.60 10.63 -12.08
CA THR A 171 -1.86 11.81 -11.23
C THR A 171 -0.60 12.67 -11.08
N GLY A 172 0.58 12.05 -10.90
CA GLY A 172 1.86 12.75 -10.90
C GLY A 172 2.21 13.39 -12.25
N ILE A 173 1.90 12.73 -13.37
CA ILE A 173 2.07 13.30 -14.72
C ILE A 173 1.16 14.52 -14.90
N GLY A 174 -0.13 14.43 -14.53
CA GLY A 174 -1.07 15.55 -14.57
C GLY A 174 -0.60 16.73 -13.73
N LEU A 175 -0.06 16.46 -12.53
CA LEU A 175 0.53 17.47 -11.66
C LEU A 175 1.72 18.18 -12.31
N ALA A 176 2.64 17.43 -12.94
CA ALA A 176 3.78 18.01 -13.66
C ALA A 176 3.39 18.86 -14.86
N ARG A 177 2.33 18.48 -15.57
CA ARG A 177 1.85 19.20 -16.76
C ARG A 177 0.92 20.36 -16.44
N PHE A 178 0.55 20.56 -15.17
CA PHE A 178 -0.53 21.46 -14.76
C PHE A 178 -1.86 21.16 -15.48
N ASP A 179 -2.06 19.90 -15.89
CA ASP A 179 -3.29 19.44 -16.53
C ASP A 179 -4.25 18.96 -15.44
N ILE A 180 -5.19 19.84 -15.08
CA ILE A 180 -6.14 19.60 -13.99
C ILE A 180 -7.10 18.45 -14.32
N ALA A 181 -7.44 18.25 -15.59
CA ALA A 181 -8.32 17.16 -15.99
C ALA A 181 -7.61 15.82 -15.77
N VAL A 182 -6.40 15.66 -16.32
CA VAL A 182 -5.59 14.44 -16.14
C VAL A 182 -5.31 14.16 -14.67
N LEU A 183 -4.94 15.19 -13.91
CA LEU A 183 -4.68 15.07 -12.47
C LEU A 183 -5.92 14.56 -11.73
N THR A 184 -7.06 15.20 -11.95
CA THR A 184 -8.28 14.92 -11.19
C THR A 184 -8.89 13.58 -11.60
N ASP A 185 -8.99 13.31 -12.89
CA ASP A 185 -9.64 12.10 -13.39
C ASP A 185 -8.86 10.84 -13.05
N SER A 186 -7.52 10.88 -13.15
CA SER A 186 -6.68 9.77 -12.74
C SER A 186 -6.68 9.55 -11.23
N PHE A 187 -6.74 10.62 -10.44
CA PHE A 187 -6.85 10.51 -9.00
C PHE A 187 -8.20 9.96 -8.57
N ILE A 188 -9.30 10.38 -9.21
CA ILE A 188 -10.63 9.82 -9.01
C ILE A 188 -10.63 8.34 -9.38
N LEU A 189 -10.00 7.94 -10.49
CA LEU A 189 -9.86 6.53 -10.88
C LEU A 189 -9.12 5.73 -9.80
N PHE A 190 -8.01 6.24 -9.28
CA PHE A 190 -7.29 5.63 -8.15
C PHE A 190 -8.22 5.44 -6.93
N VAL A 191 -8.95 6.48 -6.52
CA VAL A 191 -9.83 6.44 -5.35
C VAL A 191 -10.97 5.43 -5.54
N ILE A 192 -11.64 5.45 -6.71
CA ILE A 192 -12.71 4.52 -7.04
C ILE A 192 -12.21 3.08 -7.00
N ASN A 193 -11.02 2.82 -7.56
CA ASN A 193 -10.41 1.49 -7.54
C ASN A 193 -10.06 1.05 -6.12
N ALA A 194 -9.47 1.92 -5.31
CA ALA A 194 -9.15 1.64 -3.91
C ALA A 194 -10.41 1.31 -3.10
N ILE A 195 -11.48 2.12 -3.21
CA ILE A 195 -12.76 1.87 -2.55
C ILE A 195 -13.41 0.56 -3.01
N SER A 196 -13.35 0.27 -4.31
CA SER A 196 -13.91 -0.96 -4.88
C SER A 196 -13.18 -2.22 -4.37
N ILE A 197 -11.84 -2.16 -4.32
CA ILE A 197 -11.02 -3.21 -3.71
C ILE A 197 -11.36 -3.34 -2.23
N MET A 198 -11.47 -2.22 -1.50
CA MET A 198 -11.79 -2.23 -0.08
C MET A 198 -13.14 -2.91 0.18
N PHE A 199 -14.17 -2.53 -0.58
CA PHE A 199 -15.52 -3.07 -0.47
C PHE A 199 -15.55 -4.58 -0.71
N ALA A 200 -14.95 -5.04 -1.81
CA ALA A 200 -14.86 -6.46 -2.12
C ALA A 200 -14.13 -7.25 -1.03
N SER A 201 -13.03 -6.67 -0.52
CA SER A 201 -12.20 -7.28 0.52
C SER A 201 -12.93 -7.39 1.85
N THR A 202 -13.70 -6.36 2.24
CA THR A 202 -14.55 -6.39 3.43
C THR A 202 -15.58 -7.51 3.35
N ILE A 203 -16.24 -7.70 2.20
CA ILE A 203 -17.18 -8.82 2.00
C ILE A 203 -16.46 -10.16 2.17
N VAL A 204 -15.33 -10.34 1.49
CA VAL A 204 -14.58 -11.61 1.49
C VAL A 204 -14.05 -11.94 2.89
N PHE A 205 -13.45 -10.99 3.60
CA PHE A 205 -13.00 -11.15 4.98
C PHE A 205 -14.16 -11.43 5.96
N SER A 206 -15.32 -10.80 5.76
CA SER A 206 -16.53 -11.08 6.54
C SER A 206 -17.03 -12.51 6.32
N LEU A 207 -17.10 -12.97 5.07
CA LEU A 207 -17.50 -14.34 4.72
C LEU A 207 -16.53 -15.39 5.29
N MET A 208 -15.25 -15.05 5.44
CA MET A 208 -14.25 -15.90 6.09
C MET A 208 -14.25 -15.82 7.62
N ASN A 209 -15.13 -15.02 8.22
CA ASN A 209 -15.23 -14.84 9.67
C ASN A 209 -13.93 -14.38 10.34
N LEU A 210 -13.19 -13.46 9.70
CA LEU A 210 -11.97 -12.90 10.30
C LEU A 210 -12.26 -12.01 11.52
N TYR A 211 -13.46 -11.44 11.63
CA TYR A 211 -13.89 -10.62 12.76
C TYR A 211 -13.77 -11.34 14.12
N VAL A 212 -13.87 -12.67 14.15
CA VAL A 212 -13.72 -13.49 15.37
C VAL A 212 -12.27 -13.50 15.89
N LYS A 213 -11.29 -13.15 15.04
CA LYS A 213 -9.86 -13.17 15.37
C LYS A 213 -9.31 -11.79 15.73
N ARG A 214 -10.17 -10.86 16.17
CA ARG A 214 -9.78 -9.50 16.59
C ARG A 214 -8.64 -9.49 17.61
N GLU A 215 -8.67 -10.34 18.64
CA GLU A 215 -7.59 -10.39 19.63
C GLU A 215 -6.21 -10.73 19.04
N VAL A 216 -6.18 -11.51 17.95
CA VAL A 216 -4.92 -11.82 17.25
C VAL A 216 -4.43 -10.57 16.52
N ALA A 217 -5.34 -9.86 15.83
CA ALA A 217 -5.02 -8.60 15.17
C ALA A 217 -4.50 -7.55 16.17
N ASP A 218 -5.18 -7.35 17.29
CA ASP A 218 -4.76 -6.39 18.33
C ASP A 218 -3.36 -6.70 18.88
N LYS A 219 -3.06 -7.99 19.12
CA LYS A 219 -1.72 -8.43 19.58
C LYS A 219 -0.63 -8.13 18.54
N VAL A 220 -0.88 -8.42 17.27
CA VAL A 220 0.10 -8.15 16.21
C VAL A 220 0.24 -6.64 15.99
N LEU A 221 -0.85 -5.89 16.00
CA LEU A 221 -0.86 -4.43 15.86
C LEU A 221 0.03 -3.77 16.93
N ASN A 222 -0.20 -4.12 18.21
CA ASN A 222 0.61 -3.60 19.32
C ASN A 222 2.09 -3.98 19.20
N LYS A 223 2.39 -5.20 18.71
CA LYS A 223 3.77 -5.64 18.48
C LYS A 223 4.44 -4.79 17.39
N GLU A 224 3.76 -4.53 16.28
CA GLU A 224 4.28 -3.72 15.18
C GLU A 224 4.44 -2.25 15.57
N ASP A 225 3.50 -1.69 16.34
CA ASP A 225 3.60 -0.32 16.84
C ASP A 225 4.84 -0.16 17.76
N ARG A 226 5.09 -1.13 18.65
CA ARG A 226 6.32 -1.16 19.47
C ARG A 226 7.59 -1.29 18.62
N ALA A 227 7.55 -2.11 17.57
CA ALA A 227 8.68 -2.27 16.67
C ALA A 227 9.01 -0.96 15.95
N LEU A 228 8.00 -0.22 15.49
CA LEU A 228 8.18 1.09 14.85
C LEU A 228 8.79 2.13 15.79
N VAL A 229 8.34 2.18 17.05
CA VAL A 229 8.88 3.12 18.05
C VAL A 229 10.34 2.79 18.34
N LYS A 230 10.65 1.50 18.52
CA LYS A 230 12.02 1.03 18.71
C LYS A 230 12.93 1.35 17.51
N GLU A 231 12.46 1.11 16.29
CA GLU A 231 13.20 1.40 15.05
C GLU A 231 13.51 2.89 14.92
N LYS A 232 12.53 3.77 15.17
CA LYS A 232 12.73 5.23 15.16
C LYS A 232 13.69 5.70 16.25
N ALA A 233 13.58 5.16 17.45
CA ALA A 233 14.46 5.49 18.56
C ALA A 233 15.92 5.07 18.26
N LEU A 234 16.11 3.88 17.66
CA LEU A 234 17.43 3.41 17.20
C LEU A 234 18.00 4.27 16.07
N ALA A 235 17.20 4.65 15.08
CA ALA A 235 17.64 5.52 14.00
C ALA A 235 18.06 6.91 14.50
N GLN A 236 17.32 7.48 15.47
CA GLN A 236 17.66 8.75 16.11
C GLN A 236 18.95 8.63 16.93
N ALA A 237 19.06 7.57 17.72
CA ALA A 237 20.24 7.21 18.48
C ALA A 237 21.52 7.12 17.62
N GLU A 238 21.45 6.42 16.48
CA GLU A 238 22.56 6.30 15.54
C GLU A 238 22.92 7.64 14.88
N ALA A 239 21.92 8.44 14.51
CA ALA A 239 22.13 9.76 13.94
C ALA A 239 22.79 10.74 14.93
N GLU A 240 22.41 10.68 16.21
CA GLU A 240 23.03 11.44 17.29
C GLU A 240 24.47 10.98 17.57
N THR A 241 24.71 9.67 17.58
CA THR A 241 26.03 9.08 17.79
C THR A 241 27.01 9.48 16.69
N LYS A 242 26.58 9.38 15.41
CA LYS A 242 27.37 9.82 14.25
C LYS A 242 27.64 11.33 14.23
N ARG A 243 26.78 12.13 14.85
CA ARG A 243 26.95 13.59 14.96
C ARG A 243 27.87 14.03 16.09
N LYS A 244 28.08 13.21 17.13
CA LYS A 244 28.71 13.68 18.37
C LYS A 244 29.81 12.81 19.00
N ASP A 245 30.24 11.69 18.40
CA ASP A 245 31.21 10.79 19.06
C ASP A 245 30.73 10.39 20.48
N VAL A 246 29.42 10.17 20.62
CA VAL A 246 28.76 9.94 21.91
C VAL A 246 28.79 8.47 22.29
N ASP A 247 29.01 8.22 23.59
CA ASP A 247 28.99 6.90 24.22
C ASP A 247 27.67 6.15 23.95
N THR A 248 27.78 5.07 23.17
CA THR A 248 26.67 4.20 22.72
C THR A 248 25.85 3.63 23.88
N LYS A 249 26.42 3.45 25.07
CA LYS A 249 25.69 2.94 26.25
C LYS A 249 24.60 3.89 26.74
N LYS A 250 24.89 5.20 26.80
CA LYS A 250 23.92 6.22 27.23
C LYS A 250 22.74 6.34 26.28
N VAL A 251 22.99 6.07 25.00
CA VAL A 251 21.99 6.11 23.95
C VAL A 251 21.05 4.91 24.07
N LEU A 252 21.59 3.69 24.28
CA LEU A 252 20.79 2.49 24.53
C LEU A 252 19.91 2.60 25.79
N GLU A 253 20.44 3.14 26.90
CA GLU A 253 19.64 3.39 28.11
C GLU A 253 18.47 4.36 27.88
N ARG A 254 18.63 5.36 27.00
CA ARG A 254 17.53 6.27 26.63
C ARG A 254 16.47 5.58 25.79
N VAL A 255 16.89 4.74 24.84
CA VAL A 255 15.96 3.94 24.03
C VAL A 255 15.13 3.02 24.92
N GLU A 256 15.77 2.33 25.88
CA GLU A 256 15.06 1.48 26.86
C GLU A 256 14.05 2.29 27.69
N LYS A 257 14.41 3.49 28.18
CA LYS A 257 13.48 4.35 28.92
C LYS A 257 12.28 4.82 28.10
N VAL A 258 12.48 5.17 26.82
CA VAL A 258 11.38 5.57 25.93
C VAL A 258 10.42 4.40 25.70
N ILE A 259 10.96 3.19 25.52
CA ILE A 259 10.16 1.97 25.41
C ILE A 259 9.35 1.75 26.69
N GLU A 260 9.97 1.84 27.87
CA GLU A 260 9.29 1.67 29.16
C GLU A 260 8.21 2.75 29.44
N GLU A 261 8.43 4.00 29.02
CA GLU A 261 7.45 5.07 29.22
C GLU A 261 6.22 4.92 28.32
N GLU A 262 6.38 4.46 27.07
CA GLU A 262 5.25 4.12 26.21
C GLU A 262 4.49 2.88 26.71
N GLU A 263 5.19 1.87 27.24
CA GLU A 263 4.54 0.69 27.83
C GLU A 263 3.64 1.02 29.02
N ARG A 264 3.88 2.13 29.73
CA ARG A 264 3.01 2.59 30.85
C ARG A 264 1.81 3.43 30.42
N ARG A 265 1.76 3.93 29.18
CA ARG A 265 0.69 4.83 28.69
C ARG A 265 -0.41 4.10 27.91
N LEU A 266 -0.21 2.82 27.60
CA LEU A 266 -1.15 1.95 26.87
C LEU A 266 -1.83 0.95 27.81
#